data_AF-M3EZ33-F1
#
_entry.id   AF-M3EZ33-F1
#
_cell.length_a   1.000
_cell.length_b   1.000
_cell.length_c   1.000
_cell.angle_alpha   90.00
_cell.angle_beta   90.00
_cell.angle_gamma   90.00
#
_symmetry.space_group_name_H-M   'P 1'
#
loop_
_entity.id
_entity.type
_entity.pdbx_description
1 polymer ?
#
loop_
_entity_poly.entity_id
_entity_poly.type
_entity_poly.pdbx_seq_one_letter_code
_entity_poly.pdbx_strand_id
1 'polypeptide(L)'
;MPNIRHKKKKDAEYLILGLQYRNRLLSNTKISETDRVSIYDYSKDHLVSFLVKDLKAVACLDSYYIDINNYKKKGPIDQNSYQIGFAIDKNLLKGFGSKDFSGTLVFIGKKNPFNKGKVKPIRWKKMDLKEFPNIKMKPEYVSMFKGYTFGQTYQFESEGLKYYLQDIFKNEILSSREVTSRLHSRRLLVIKSKTKDLVFETFYSSHTGSVFIDLDSVGWRRQWTGRMFKNRPPVIFGFFSDSYKCEDIDFLKLPQSGILISCDNRG
;
A
#
# COMPACT_ATOMS: atom_id res chain seq x y z
N MET A 1 -16.39 3.82 -24.26
CA MET A 1 -17.55 3.92 -23.35
C MET A 1 -18.81 4.26 -24.11
N PRO A 2 -20.02 4.18 -23.48
CA PRO A 2 -21.23 4.82 -24.00
C PRO A 2 -20.99 6.30 -24.33
N ASN A 3 -21.80 6.88 -25.21
CA ASN A 3 -21.75 8.33 -25.43
C ASN A 3 -22.26 9.07 -24.19
N ILE A 4 -21.36 9.86 -23.59
CA ILE A 4 -21.57 10.56 -22.31
C ILE A 4 -21.50 12.09 -22.45
N ARG A 5 -21.13 12.60 -23.63
CA ARG A 5 -20.84 14.04 -23.84
C ARG A 5 -22.04 14.96 -23.56
N HIS A 6 -23.26 14.43 -23.66
CA HIS A 6 -24.51 15.19 -23.48
C HIS A 6 -25.41 14.64 -22.36
N LYS A 7 -24.93 13.68 -21.57
CA LYS A 7 -25.70 13.16 -20.44
C LYS A 7 -25.72 14.16 -19.29
N LYS A 8 -26.84 14.23 -18.56
CA LYS A 8 -26.89 14.97 -17.30
C LYS A 8 -25.96 14.28 -16.29
N LYS A 9 -25.35 15.07 -15.40
CA LYS A 9 -24.35 14.60 -14.42
C LYS A 9 -24.80 13.35 -13.65
N LYS A 10 -26.01 13.37 -13.08
CA LYS A 10 -26.59 12.24 -12.34
C LYS A 10 -26.64 10.95 -13.16
N ASP A 11 -26.83 11.06 -14.47
CA ASP A 11 -26.92 9.92 -15.40
C ASP A 11 -25.55 9.47 -15.93
N ALA A 12 -24.49 10.21 -15.58
CA ALA A 12 -23.11 10.00 -15.98
C ALA A 12 -22.19 9.63 -14.80
N GLU A 13 -22.58 9.91 -13.55
CA GLU A 13 -21.80 9.59 -12.34
C GLU A 13 -21.55 8.08 -12.19
N TYR A 14 -22.54 7.26 -12.53
CA TYR A 14 -22.46 5.80 -12.40
C TYR A 14 -23.11 5.11 -13.60
N LEU A 15 -22.33 4.37 -14.37
CA LEU A 15 -22.78 3.70 -15.59
C LEU A 15 -22.64 2.20 -15.46
N ILE A 16 -23.74 1.47 -15.61
CA ILE A 16 -23.69 0.03 -15.82
C ILE A 16 -23.26 -0.24 -17.27
N LEU A 17 -22.18 -1.00 -17.42
CA LEU A 17 -21.59 -1.31 -18.73
C LEU A 17 -22.26 -2.57 -19.30
N GLY A 18 -22.98 -2.39 -20.42
CA GLY A 18 -23.58 -3.50 -21.17
C GLY A 18 -22.54 -4.46 -21.77
N LEU A 19 -23.04 -5.56 -22.36
CA LEU A 19 -22.23 -6.70 -22.81
C LEU A 19 -21.03 -6.32 -23.68
N GLN A 20 -21.21 -5.42 -24.66
CA GLN A 20 -20.13 -4.96 -25.54
C GLN A 20 -18.96 -4.33 -24.75
N TYR A 21 -19.26 -3.46 -23.78
CA TYR A 21 -18.23 -2.79 -22.98
C TYR A 21 -17.63 -3.71 -21.92
N ARG A 22 -18.42 -4.63 -21.37
CA ARG A 22 -17.93 -5.70 -20.50
C ARG A 22 -16.91 -6.59 -21.21
N ASN A 23 -17.23 -7.06 -22.41
CA ASN A 23 -16.31 -7.89 -23.21
C ASN A 23 -15.00 -7.15 -23.49
N ARG A 24 -15.08 -5.84 -23.77
CA ARG A 24 -13.89 -4.99 -23.93
C ARG A 24 -13.08 -4.83 -22.63
N LEU A 25 -13.74 -4.68 -21.48
CA LEU A 25 -13.05 -4.63 -20.18
C LEU A 25 -12.29 -5.95 -19.95
N LEU A 26 -12.97 -7.08 -20.08
CA LEU A 26 -12.41 -8.41 -19.84
C LEU A 26 -11.24 -8.72 -20.80
N SER A 27 -11.39 -8.44 -22.09
CA SER A 27 -10.35 -8.73 -23.09
C SER A 27 -9.09 -7.89 -22.88
N ASN A 28 -9.22 -6.60 -22.58
CA ASN A 28 -8.07 -5.70 -22.41
C ASN A 28 -7.36 -5.89 -21.07
N THR A 29 -8.08 -6.36 -20.04
CA THR A 29 -7.50 -6.65 -18.71
C THR A 29 -7.06 -8.10 -18.57
N LYS A 30 -7.34 -8.96 -19.56
CA LYS A 30 -7.09 -10.40 -19.52
C LYS A 30 -7.79 -11.10 -18.35
N ILE A 31 -8.93 -10.56 -17.92
CA ILE A 31 -9.79 -11.13 -16.88
C ILE A 31 -10.82 -12.05 -17.55
N SER A 32 -11.05 -13.21 -16.94
CA SER A 32 -12.08 -14.16 -17.37
C SER A 32 -13.34 -14.07 -16.53
N GLU A 33 -14.49 -14.43 -17.11
CA GLU A 33 -15.76 -14.57 -16.40
C GLU A 33 -15.70 -15.60 -15.25
N THR A 34 -14.80 -16.59 -15.35
CA THR A 34 -14.58 -17.60 -14.31
C THR A 34 -13.59 -17.16 -13.23
N ASP A 35 -12.93 -16.02 -13.40
CA ASP A 35 -12.05 -15.47 -12.38
C ASP A 35 -12.85 -14.99 -11.17
N ARG A 36 -12.12 -14.72 -10.08
CA ARG A 36 -12.69 -14.23 -8.83
C ARG A 36 -12.11 -12.89 -8.46
N VAL A 37 -12.97 -11.98 -8.01
CA VAL A 37 -12.56 -10.78 -7.28
C VAL A 37 -12.44 -11.15 -5.81
N SER A 38 -11.22 -11.19 -5.29
CA SER A 38 -10.92 -11.49 -3.89
C SER A 38 -10.53 -10.21 -3.17
N ILE A 39 -11.21 -9.92 -2.05
CA ILE A 39 -11.05 -8.68 -1.30
C ILE A 39 -10.69 -9.03 0.13
N TYR A 40 -9.51 -8.59 0.57
CA TYR A 40 -8.96 -8.90 1.87
C TYR A 40 -8.72 -7.65 2.70
N ASP A 41 -9.47 -7.50 3.79
CA ASP A 41 -9.16 -6.55 4.85
C ASP A 41 -8.15 -7.19 5.80
N TYR A 42 -6.89 -6.80 5.66
CA TYR A 42 -5.82 -7.33 6.49
C TYR A 42 -5.86 -6.77 7.92
N SER A 43 -6.57 -5.66 8.15
CA SER A 43 -6.70 -5.04 9.47
C SER A 43 -7.73 -5.73 10.35
N LYS A 44 -8.73 -6.37 9.73
CA LYS A 44 -9.78 -7.17 10.39
C LYS A 44 -9.67 -8.67 10.16
N ASP A 45 -8.69 -9.11 9.37
CA ASP A 45 -8.57 -10.49 8.90
C ASP A 45 -9.87 -11.01 8.27
N HIS A 46 -10.48 -10.18 7.42
CA HIS A 46 -11.74 -10.48 6.75
C HIS A 46 -11.53 -10.61 5.25
N LEU A 47 -12.00 -11.70 4.65
CA LEU A 47 -11.78 -12.03 3.25
C LEU A 47 -13.11 -12.47 2.63
N VAL A 48 -13.47 -11.82 1.54
CA VAL A 48 -14.62 -12.20 0.71
C VAL A 48 -14.16 -12.44 -0.72
N SER A 49 -14.95 -13.18 -1.49
CA SER A 49 -14.61 -13.48 -2.88
C SER A 49 -15.85 -13.74 -3.73
N PHE A 50 -15.92 -13.10 -4.89
CA PHE A 50 -17.05 -13.15 -5.83
C PHE A 50 -16.58 -13.62 -7.19
N LEU A 51 -17.41 -14.35 -7.95
CA LEU A 51 -17.10 -14.66 -9.35
C LEU A 51 -17.31 -13.41 -10.20
N VAL A 52 -16.42 -13.18 -11.16
CA VAL A 52 -16.49 -12.03 -12.07
C VAL A 52 -17.83 -12.00 -12.81
N LYS A 53 -18.32 -13.15 -13.29
CA LYS A 53 -19.61 -13.27 -13.99
C LYS A 53 -20.83 -12.80 -13.19
N ASP A 54 -20.75 -12.84 -11.87
CA ASP A 54 -21.86 -12.47 -10.98
C ASP A 54 -21.85 -10.96 -10.64
N LEU A 55 -20.78 -10.24 -11.03
CA LEU A 55 -20.63 -8.81 -10.77
C LEU A 55 -20.95 -7.96 -12.00
N LYS A 56 -21.62 -6.83 -11.79
CA LYS A 56 -21.86 -5.83 -12.85
C LYS A 56 -20.55 -5.11 -13.17
N ALA A 57 -20.22 -5.04 -14.46
CA ALA A 57 -19.16 -4.15 -14.94
C ALA A 57 -19.70 -2.72 -14.92
N VAL A 58 -18.94 -1.78 -14.37
CA VAL A 58 -19.37 -0.39 -14.18
C VAL A 58 -18.27 0.59 -14.50
N ALA A 59 -18.68 1.80 -14.83
CA ALA A 59 -17.82 2.97 -14.92
C ALA A 59 -18.34 4.02 -13.94
N CYS A 60 -17.47 4.44 -13.00
CA CYS A 60 -17.75 5.47 -12.02
C CYS A 60 -16.98 6.73 -12.41
N LEU A 61 -17.65 7.88 -12.45
CA LEU A 61 -17.00 9.16 -12.65
C LEU A 61 -16.09 9.45 -11.46
N ASP A 62 -14.87 9.90 -11.73
CA ASP A 62 -13.90 10.25 -10.70
C ASP A 62 -14.42 11.37 -9.80
N SER A 63 -14.17 11.26 -8.48
CA SER A 63 -14.68 12.20 -7.48
C SER A 63 -14.25 13.65 -7.73
N TYR A 64 -13.11 13.88 -8.36
CA TYR A 64 -12.61 15.21 -8.70
C TYR A 64 -13.48 15.92 -9.75
N TYR A 65 -14.24 15.16 -10.54
CA TYR A 65 -15.23 15.67 -11.49
C TYR A 65 -16.64 15.76 -10.87
N ILE A 66 -16.85 15.18 -9.69
CA ILE A 66 -18.11 15.22 -8.95
C ILE A 66 -18.22 16.49 -8.08
N ASP A 67 -17.11 17.08 -7.61
CA ASP A 67 -17.16 18.22 -6.69
C ASP A 67 -17.49 19.59 -7.35
N ILE A 68 -18.19 20.43 -6.59
CA ILE A 68 -19.41 21.16 -7.01
C ILE A 68 -19.20 22.56 -7.62
N ASN A 69 -17.99 23.12 -7.61
CA ASN A 69 -17.77 24.52 -8.03
C ASN A 69 -17.08 24.73 -9.38
N ASN A 70 -16.65 23.66 -10.06
CA ASN A 70 -15.83 23.78 -11.29
C ASN A 70 -16.53 23.38 -12.59
N TYR A 71 -17.80 22.92 -12.56
CA TYR A 71 -18.46 22.47 -13.79
C TYR A 71 -18.72 23.59 -14.80
N LYS A 72 -19.01 24.82 -14.34
CA LYS A 72 -19.13 25.95 -15.28
C LYS A 72 -17.81 26.30 -16.00
N LYS A 73 -16.67 25.75 -15.57
CA LYS A 73 -15.35 25.96 -16.18
C LYS A 73 -14.75 24.74 -16.87
N LYS A 74 -15.33 23.53 -16.73
CA LYS A 74 -14.78 22.30 -17.34
C LYS A 74 -15.72 21.85 -18.46
N GLY A 75 -15.14 21.63 -19.64
CA GLY A 75 -15.85 21.21 -20.86
C GLY A 75 -16.53 19.83 -20.76
N PRO A 76 -16.87 19.20 -21.90
CA PRO A 76 -17.60 17.93 -21.88
C PRO A 76 -16.86 16.84 -21.09
N ILE A 77 -17.61 15.98 -20.39
CA ILE A 77 -17.05 14.86 -19.63
C ILE A 77 -16.33 13.90 -20.58
N ASP A 78 -15.05 13.64 -20.32
CA ASP A 78 -14.23 12.73 -21.12
C ASP A 78 -14.23 11.30 -20.56
N GLN A 79 -13.93 10.31 -21.41
CA GLN A 79 -13.84 8.91 -20.99
C GLN A 79 -12.72 8.68 -19.98
N ASN A 80 -11.63 9.46 -20.05
CA ASN A 80 -10.52 9.36 -19.11
C ASN A 80 -10.90 9.82 -17.70
N SER A 81 -12.05 10.49 -17.52
CA SER A 81 -12.55 10.90 -16.21
C SER A 81 -13.19 9.77 -15.40
N TYR A 82 -13.21 8.54 -15.91
CA TYR A 82 -13.88 7.41 -15.23
C TYR A 82 -12.90 6.38 -14.70
N GLN A 83 -13.27 5.79 -13.57
CA GLN A 83 -12.73 4.53 -13.07
C GLN A 83 -13.64 3.39 -13.54
N ILE A 84 -13.05 2.32 -14.08
CA ILE A 84 -13.79 1.17 -14.62
C ILE A 84 -13.46 -0.07 -13.80
N GLY A 85 -14.49 -0.83 -13.41
CA GLY A 85 -14.30 -2.03 -12.62
C GLY A 85 -15.59 -2.82 -12.42
N PHE A 86 -15.62 -3.58 -11.33
CA PHE A 86 -16.78 -4.39 -10.93
C PHE A 86 -17.45 -3.79 -9.70
N ALA A 87 -18.77 -3.63 -9.77
CA ALA A 87 -19.55 -3.13 -8.65
C ALA A 87 -19.76 -4.23 -7.60
N ILE A 88 -19.61 -3.86 -6.33
CA ILE A 88 -19.83 -4.76 -5.19
C ILE A 88 -20.78 -4.05 -4.22
N ASP A 89 -21.84 -4.74 -3.81
CA ASP A 89 -22.75 -4.23 -2.79
C ASP A 89 -22.02 -4.14 -1.44
N LYS A 90 -22.00 -2.95 -0.85
CA LYS A 90 -21.38 -2.66 0.44
C LYS A 90 -21.94 -3.54 1.57
N ASN A 91 -23.19 -4.01 1.46
CA ASN A 91 -23.78 -4.94 2.42
C ASN A 91 -23.08 -6.31 2.44
N LEU A 92 -22.44 -6.71 1.32
CA LEU A 92 -21.64 -7.92 1.23
C LEU A 92 -20.24 -7.75 1.84
N LEU A 93 -19.88 -6.52 2.22
CA LEU A 93 -18.62 -6.15 2.86
C LEU A 93 -18.82 -5.85 4.35
N LYS A 94 -19.91 -6.36 4.97
CA LYS A 94 -20.10 -6.29 6.42
C LYS A 94 -18.94 -7.02 7.12
N GLY A 95 -18.30 -6.35 8.07
CA GLY A 95 -17.13 -6.88 8.81
C GLY A 95 -15.79 -6.26 8.40
N PHE A 96 -15.75 -5.50 7.31
CA PHE A 96 -14.60 -4.65 6.97
C PHE A 96 -14.47 -3.48 7.95
N GLY A 97 -13.23 -3.11 8.26
CA GLY A 97 -12.89 -2.27 9.41
C GLY A 97 -12.90 -0.77 9.15
N SER A 98 -12.62 -0.33 7.92
CA SER A 98 -12.58 1.09 7.59
C SER A 98 -13.69 1.45 6.58
N LYS A 99 -14.28 2.63 6.76
CA LYS A 99 -15.41 3.10 5.95
C LYS A 99 -15.02 3.36 4.48
N ASP A 100 -13.75 3.66 4.28
CA ASP A 100 -13.04 3.98 3.04
C ASP A 100 -12.23 2.79 2.47
N PHE A 101 -12.24 1.64 3.16
CA PHE A 101 -11.49 0.44 2.77
C PHE A 101 -9.97 0.57 2.74
N SER A 102 -9.38 1.58 3.39
CA SER A 102 -7.94 1.85 3.51
C SER A 102 -7.07 0.72 4.10
N GLY A 103 -7.69 -0.31 4.69
CA GLY A 103 -7.03 -1.54 5.15
C GLY A 103 -7.19 -2.75 4.22
N THR A 104 -7.52 -2.54 2.94
CA THR A 104 -8.00 -3.59 2.03
C THR A 104 -7.12 -3.76 0.80
N LEU A 105 -6.93 -5.02 0.39
CA LEU A 105 -6.29 -5.38 -0.88
C LEU A 105 -7.29 -6.14 -1.76
N VAL A 106 -7.22 -5.87 -3.07
CA VAL A 106 -8.06 -6.53 -4.08
C VAL A 106 -7.17 -7.30 -5.05
N PHE A 107 -7.59 -8.51 -5.40
CA PHE A 107 -6.98 -9.31 -6.46
C PHE A 107 -8.05 -9.90 -7.35
N ILE A 108 -7.84 -9.84 -8.68
CA ILE A 108 -8.72 -10.48 -9.66
C ILE A 108 -7.96 -11.59 -10.37
N GLY A 109 -8.46 -12.83 -10.26
CA GLY A 109 -7.89 -13.96 -10.97
C GLY A 109 -8.48 -15.30 -10.52
N LYS A 110 -7.94 -16.39 -11.08
CA LYS A 110 -8.48 -17.75 -10.89
C LYS A 110 -8.60 -18.20 -9.42
N LYS A 111 -7.64 -17.81 -8.57
CA LYS A 111 -7.57 -18.24 -7.16
C LYS A 111 -7.21 -17.08 -6.25
N ASN A 112 -7.85 -17.02 -5.08
CA ASN A 112 -7.52 -16.07 -4.02
C ASN A 112 -6.04 -16.25 -3.58
N PRO A 113 -5.20 -15.19 -3.63
CA PRO A 113 -3.80 -15.25 -3.25
C PRO A 113 -3.58 -15.07 -1.74
N PHE A 114 -4.56 -14.56 -0.98
CA PHE A 114 -4.38 -14.15 0.41
C PHE A 114 -4.49 -15.33 1.40
N ASN A 115 -3.65 -15.31 2.44
CA ASN A 115 -3.79 -16.12 3.64
C ASN A 115 -4.45 -15.30 4.75
N LYS A 116 -5.59 -15.79 5.26
CA LYS A 116 -6.20 -15.27 6.48
C LYS A 116 -5.37 -15.62 7.72
N GLY A 117 -5.38 -14.75 8.72
CA GLY A 117 -4.82 -14.96 10.05
C GLY A 117 -3.30 -14.90 10.12
N LYS A 118 -2.62 -14.60 9.01
CA LYS A 118 -1.16 -14.63 8.89
C LYS A 118 -0.52 -13.25 8.71
N VAL A 119 -1.28 -12.18 8.89
CA VAL A 119 -0.78 -10.79 8.88
C VAL A 119 -0.99 -10.22 10.26
N LYS A 120 0.03 -9.56 10.81
CA LYS A 120 0.03 -9.01 12.16
C LYS A 120 0.52 -7.57 12.14
N PRO A 121 -0.05 -6.71 13.00
CA PRO A 121 0.47 -5.38 13.18
C PRO A 121 1.81 -5.45 13.90
N ILE A 122 2.75 -4.63 13.47
CA ILE A 122 4.01 -4.44 14.18
C ILE A 122 3.76 -3.54 15.39
N ARG A 123 4.34 -3.91 16.52
CA ARG A 123 4.37 -3.09 17.75
C ARG A 123 5.81 -2.87 18.12
N TRP A 124 6.36 -1.77 17.65
CA TRP A 124 7.76 -1.41 17.89
C TRP A 124 8.00 -1.15 19.37
N LYS A 125 9.02 -1.81 19.92
CA LYS A 125 9.52 -1.53 21.27
C LYS A 125 10.86 -0.83 21.14
N LYS A 126 11.04 0.31 21.81
CA LYS A 126 12.34 0.96 21.92
C LYS A 126 13.36 -0.04 22.49
N MET A 127 14.60 0.07 22.04
CA MET A 127 15.72 -0.73 22.53
C MET A 127 16.97 0.13 22.68
N ASP A 128 17.98 -0.38 23.37
CA ASP A 128 19.28 0.26 23.47
C ASP A 128 20.07 0.08 22.15
N LEU A 129 20.88 1.06 21.78
CA LEU A 129 21.74 0.99 20.61
C LEU A 129 22.76 -0.16 20.71
N LYS A 130 23.24 -0.50 21.91
CA LYS A 130 24.18 -1.60 22.16
C LYS A 130 23.59 -2.97 21.81
N GLU A 131 22.27 -3.11 21.83
CA GLU A 131 21.56 -4.33 21.46
C GLU A 131 21.26 -4.41 19.95
N PHE A 132 21.45 -3.31 19.21
CA PHE A 132 21.18 -3.27 17.77
C PHE A 132 22.20 -4.14 17.02
N PRO A 133 21.78 -4.98 16.05
CA PRO A 133 22.69 -5.87 15.34
C PRO A 133 23.82 -5.12 14.65
N ASN A 134 25.07 -5.54 14.90
CA ASN A 134 26.26 -5.01 14.24
C ASN A 134 26.42 -5.57 12.82
N ILE A 135 25.43 -5.33 11.97
CA ILE A 135 25.46 -5.68 10.54
C ILE A 135 25.98 -4.46 9.78
N LYS A 136 27.14 -4.62 9.14
CA LYS A 136 27.75 -3.54 8.34
C LYS A 136 26.84 -3.17 7.17
N MET A 137 26.62 -1.86 7.00
CA MET A 137 25.99 -1.34 5.80
C MET A 137 26.91 -1.54 4.59
N LYS A 138 26.31 -1.73 3.42
CA LYS A 138 27.07 -1.72 2.17
C LYS A 138 27.70 -0.34 1.90
N PRO A 139 28.86 -0.26 1.22
CA PRO A 139 29.58 0.99 1.01
C PRO A 139 28.75 2.13 0.40
N GLU A 140 27.83 1.81 -0.50
CA GLU A 140 26.93 2.78 -1.13
C GLU A 140 26.03 3.50 -0.12
N TYR A 141 25.52 2.80 0.89
CA TYR A 141 24.71 3.39 1.96
C TYR A 141 25.56 4.15 2.98
N VAL A 142 26.77 3.67 3.26
CA VAL A 142 27.73 4.43 4.09
C VAL A 142 28.03 5.79 3.46
N SER A 143 28.23 5.83 2.14
CA SER A 143 28.44 7.07 1.40
C SER A 143 27.17 7.94 1.38
N MET A 144 26.00 7.35 1.11
CA MET A 144 24.70 8.04 1.09
C MET A 144 24.37 8.75 2.41
N PHE A 145 24.65 8.11 3.54
CA PHE A 145 24.35 8.64 4.88
C PHE A 145 25.55 9.36 5.53
N LYS A 146 26.56 9.75 4.76
CA LYS A 146 27.68 10.54 5.28
C LYS A 146 27.17 11.87 5.85
N GLY A 147 27.49 12.15 7.10
CA GLY A 147 27.06 13.37 7.81
C GLY A 147 25.65 13.30 8.41
N TYR A 148 24.98 12.15 8.34
CA TYR A 148 23.71 11.89 9.01
C TYR A 148 23.94 11.41 10.44
N THR A 149 22.92 11.57 11.28
CA THR A 149 22.92 11.10 12.67
C THR A 149 22.04 9.86 12.80
N PHE A 150 22.57 8.80 13.42
CA PHE A 150 21.80 7.59 13.73
C PHE A 150 21.15 7.74 15.10
N GLY A 151 19.84 7.55 15.17
CA GLY A 151 19.03 7.83 16.35
C GLY A 151 18.47 6.58 17.02
N GLN A 152 17.24 6.72 17.54
CA GLN A 152 16.56 5.70 18.32
C GLN A 152 16.42 4.38 17.54
N THR A 153 16.64 3.29 18.25
CA THR A 153 16.49 1.93 17.76
C THR A 153 15.24 1.29 18.33
N TYR A 154 14.64 0.38 17.56
CA TYR A 154 13.43 -0.36 17.92
C TYR A 154 13.55 -1.82 17.51
N GLN A 155 12.81 -2.67 18.22
CA GLN A 155 12.69 -4.09 17.92
C GLN A 155 11.26 -4.58 17.88
N PHE A 156 11.07 -5.66 17.14
CA PHE A 156 9.85 -6.48 17.12
C PHE A 156 10.22 -7.93 16.81
N GLU A 157 9.42 -8.89 17.25
CA GLU A 157 9.64 -10.31 16.97
C GLU A 157 8.32 -10.97 16.56
N SER A 158 8.36 -11.76 15.48
CA SER A 158 7.22 -12.53 15.01
C SER A 158 7.67 -13.71 14.14
N GLU A 159 7.03 -14.86 14.30
CA GLU A 159 7.23 -16.05 13.44
C GLU A 159 8.70 -16.48 13.28
N GLY A 160 9.49 -16.37 14.36
CA GLY A 160 10.91 -16.72 14.34
C GLY A 160 11.80 -15.72 13.62
N LEU A 161 11.30 -14.52 13.29
CA LEU A 161 12.07 -13.39 12.76
C LEU A 161 12.16 -12.27 13.80
N LYS A 162 13.36 -11.68 13.94
CA LYS A 162 13.58 -10.45 14.70
C LYS A 162 13.77 -9.29 13.75
N TYR A 163 13.06 -8.21 14.01
CA TYR A 163 13.03 -7.00 13.23
C TYR A 163 13.71 -5.91 14.06
N TYR A 164 14.63 -5.19 13.45
CA TYR A 164 15.36 -4.09 14.06
C TYR A 164 15.23 -2.87 13.17
N LEU A 165 14.80 -1.75 13.75
CA LEU A 165 14.61 -0.49 13.04
C LEU A 165 15.51 0.56 13.68
N GLN A 166 16.15 1.39 12.87
CA GLN A 166 16.95 2.51 13.35
C GLN A 166 16.58 3.77 12.58
N ASP A 167 16.23 4.83 13.32
CA ASP A 167 16.00 6.15 12.75
C ASP A 167 17.32 6.76 12.27
N ILE A 168 17.30 7.41 11.11
CA ILE A 168 18.44 8.10 10.49
C ILE A 168 17.99 9.52 10.17
N PHE A 169 18.68 10.49 10.76
CA PHE A 169 18.35 11.90 10.66
C PHE A 169 19.34 12.64 9.77
N LYS A 170 18.81 13.46 8.87
CA LYS A 170 19.59 14.39 8.07
C LYS A 170 19.81 15.66 8.88
N ASN A 171 21.07 16.05 9.03
CA ASN A 171 21.43 17.32 9.63
C ASN A 171 21.32 18.42 8.57
N GLU A 172 20.55 19.46 8.84
CA GLU A 172 20.36 20.61 7.96
C GLU A 172 20.83 21.87 8.69
N ILE A 173 21.83 22.54 8.11
CA ILE A 173 22.37 23.80 8.61
C ILE A 173 21.46 24.91 8.06
N LEU A 174 20.62 25.48 8.93
CA LEU A 174 19.73 26.59 8.57
C LEU A 174 20.46 27.94 8.61
N SER A 175 21.45 28.06 9.51
CA SER A 175 22.34 29.21 9.61
C SER A 175 23.65 28.81 10.31
N SER A 176 24.61 29.72 10.42
CA SER A 176 25.88 29.49 11.15
C SER A 176 25.72 29.13 12.63
N ARG A 177 24.51 29.23 13.19
CA ARG A 177 24.20 28.95 14.60
C ARG A 177 23.04 27.96 14.81
N GLU A 178 22.41 27.48 13.74
CA GLU A 178 21.23 26.63 13.85
C GLU A 178 21.35 25.40 12.95
N VAL A 179 21.46 24.25 13.59
CA VAL A 179 21.41 22.94 12.95
C VAL A 179 20.13 22.27 13.39
N THR A 180 19.28 21.93 12.43
CA THR A 180 18.11 21.09 12.67
C THR A 180 18.38 19.68 12.19
N SER A 181 17.68 18.71 12.77
CA SER A 181 17.78 17.32 12.38
C SER A 181 16.40 16.80 12.04
N ARG A 182 16.21 16.37 10.80
CA ARG A 182 14.93 15.85 10.30
C ARG A 182 15.05 14.35 10.09
N LEU A 183 14.03 13.59 10.52
CA LEU A 183 13.93 12.17 10.19
C LEU A 183 13.91 12.02 8.66
N HIS A 184 14.94 11.40 8.13
CA HIS A 184 15.11 11.23 6.69
C HIS A 184 14.92 9.78 6.29
N SER A 185 15.50 8.83 7.02
CA SER A 185 15.38 7.41 6.70
C SER A 185 15.17 6.56 7.92
N ARG A 186 14.66 5.35 7.71
CA ARG A 186 14.65 4.27 8.69
C ARG A 186 15.33 3.05 8.08
N ARG A 187 16.41 2.58 8.70
CA ARG A 187 17.05 1.32 8.32
C ARG A 187 16.31 0.18 9.01
N LEU A 188 15.80 -0.75 8.22
CA LEU A 188 15.18 -1.98 8.71
C LEU A 188 16.12 -3.16 8.45
N LEU A 189 16.37 -3.95 9.48
CA LEU A 189 17.03 -5.25 9.41
C LEU A 189 16.05 -6.32 9.89
N VAL A 190 15.94 -7.41 9.16
CA VAL A 190 15.21 -8.60 9.61
C VAL A 190 16.14 -9.78 9.61
N ILE A 191 16.26 -10.46 10.76
CA ILE A 191 17.13 -11.61 10.93
C ILE A 191 16.34 -12.82 11.43
N LYS A 192 16.82 -14.03 11.14
CA LYS A 192 16.27 -15.25 11.74
C LYS A 192 16.65 -15.30 13.22
N SER A 193 15.66 -15.58 14.08
CA SER A 193 15.85 -15.58 15.54
C SER A 193 16.86 -16.64 16.00
N LYS A 194 16.86 -17.81 15.35
CA LYS A 194 17.72 -18.95 15.68
C LYS A 194 19.13 -18.84 15.12
N THR A 195 19.26 -18.67 13.80
CA THR A 195 20.57 -18.70 13.12
C THR A 195 21.27 -17.34 13.07
N LYS A 196 20.54 -16.25 13.34
CA LYS A 196 21.01 -14.86 13.20
C LYS A 196 21.30 -14.41 11.75
N ASP A 197 20.95 -15.24 10.76
CA ASP A 197 21.10 -14.87 9.35
C ASP A 197 20.28 -13.62 9.02
N LEU A 198 20.86 -12.70 8.25
CA LEU A 198 20.14 -11.60 7.63
C LEU A 198 19.18 -12.14 6.56
N VAL A 199 17.90 -11.78 6.69
CA VAL A 199 16.82 -12.15 5.78
C VAL A 199 16.44 -10.99 4.88
N PHE A 200 16.52 -9.76 5.39
CA PHE A 200 16.10 -8.56 4.69
C PHE A 200 16.79 -7.34 5.26
N GLU A 201 17.20 -6.43 4.39
CA GLU A 201 17.68 -5.09 4.73
C GLU A 201 17.07 -4.10 3.74
N THR A 202 16.53 -2.98 4.25
CA THR A 202 16.08 -1.87 3.42
C THR A 202 16.20 -0.55 4.17
N PHE A 203 16.15 0.54 3.41
CA PHE A 203 16.17 1.91 3.91
C PHE A 203 14.92 2.63 3.42
N TYR A 204 13.92 2.74 4.29
CA TYR A 204 12.73 3.54 4.01
C TYR A 204 13.11 5.00 4.15
N SER A 205 13.30 5.70 3.02
CA SER A 205 13.75 7.08 2.98
C SER A 205 12.64 8.02 2.53
N SER A 206 12.48 9.14 3.24
CA SER A 206 11.55 10.19 2.87
C SER A 206 11.89 10.72 1.49
N HIS A 207 10.87 10.88 0.67
CA HIS A 207 10.94 11.51 -0.63
C HIS A 207 9.76 12.48 -0.81
N THR A 208 9.77 13.24 -1.90
CA THR A 208 8.74 14.24 -2.19
C THR A 208 7.35 13.60 -2.19
N GLY A 209 6.44 14.14 -1.36
CA GLY A 209 5.07 13.66 -1.23
C GLY A 209 4.88 12.42 -0.36
N SER A 210 5.93 11.97 0.35
CA SER A 210 5.84 10.89 1.34
C SER A 210 5.88 11.43 2.76
N VAL A 211 5.08 10.83 3.64
CA VAL A 211 5.11 11.10 5.09
C VAL A 211 5.32 9.78 5.81
N PHE A 212 6.27 9.76 6.76
CA PHE A 212 6.45 8.58 7.61
C PHE A 212 5.20 8.36 8.46
N ILE A 213 4.76 7.12 8.49
CA ILE A 213 3.74 6.70 9.45
C ILE A 213 4.39 6.52 10.83
N ASP A 214 3.73 7.01 11.87
CA ASP A 214 4.19 6.90 13.25
C ASP A 214 4.25 5.42 13.67
N LEU A 215 5.30 5.06 14.41
CA LEU A 215 5.58 3.68 14.82
C LEU A 215 4.58 3.12 15.84
N ASP A 216 3.85 4.00 16.52
CA ASP A 216 2.80 3.70 17.50
C ASP A 216 1.37 3.92 16.95
N SER A 217 1.25 4.16 15.64
CA SER A 217 -0.04 4.30 14.95
C SER A 217 -1.02 3.18 15.30
N VAL A 218 -2.32 3.49 15.21
CA VAL A 218 -3.41 2.55 15.54
C VAL A 218 -4.26 2.20 14.32
N GLY A 219 -5.00 1.10 14.41
CA GLY A 219 -5.86 0.64 13.30
C GLY A 219 -5.06 0.21 12.06
N TRP A 220 -5.59 0.54 10.87
CA TRP A 220 -5.01 0.16 9.58
C TRP A 220 -3.69 0.88 9.28
N ARG A 221 -3.49 2.09 9.82
CA ARG A 221 -2.26 2.89 9.70
C ARG A 221 -1.06 2.31 10.44
N ARG A 222 -1.12 1.07 10.94
CA ARG A 222 0.05 0.41 11.52
C ARG A 222 1.01 -0.02 10.42
N GLN A 223 2.26 -0.28 10.77
CA GLN A 223 3.09 -1.16 9.94
C GLN A 223 2.63 -2.60 10.14
N TRP A 224 2.72 -3.41 9.08
CA TRP A 224 2.23 -4.78 9.07
C TRP A 224 3.30 -5.73 8.56
N THR A 225 3.28 -6.97 9.06
CA THR A 225 4.14 -8.04 8.56
C THR A 225 3.45 -9.40 8.65
N GLY A 226 3.96 -10.38 7.91
CA GLY A 226 3.54 -11.78 8.02
C GLY A 226 3.34 -12.44 6.66
N ARG A 227 2.81 -13.67 6.64
CA ARG A 227 2.63 -14.47 5.42
C ARG A 227 1.33 -14.14 4.70
N MET A 228 1.20 -12.91 4.21
CA MET A 228 0.00 -12.42 3.53
C MET A 228 -0.37 -13.25 2.29
N PHE A 229 0.61 -13.64 1.47
CA PHE A 229 0.36 -14.31 0.19
C PHE A 229 0.69 -15.81 0.25
N LYS A 230 -0.14 -16.64 -0.38
CA LYS A 230 0.09 -18.08 -0.56
C LYS A 230 1.34 -18.31 -1.40
N ASN A 231 2.17 -19.26 -0.98
CA ASN A 231 3.38 -19.69 -1.70
C ASN A 231 4.38 -18.55 -1.99
N ARG A 232 4.40 -17.52 -1.13
CA ARG A 232 5.34 -16.41 -1.20
C ARG A 232 6.03 -16.20 0.15
N PRO A 233 7.19 -15.52 0.19
CA PRO A 233 7.82 -15.10 1.43
C PRO A 233 6.87 -14.24 2.30
N PRO A 234 7.13 -14.15 3.61
CA PRO A 234 6.50 -13.14 4.46
C PRO A 234 6.74 -11.73 3.91
N VAL A 235 5.85 -10.80 4.23
CA VAL A 235 5.90 -9.42 3.75
C VAL A 235 6.09 -8.42 4.88
N ILE A 236 6.45 -7.18 4.52
CA ILE A 236 6.39 -6.03 5.40
C ILE A 236 5.96 -4.78 4.61
N PHE A 237 5.14 -3.90 5.19
CA PHE A 237 4.62 -2.69 4.55
C PHE A 237 4.01 -1.69 5.57
N GLY A 238 3.58 -0.52 5.10
CA GLY A 238 2.88 0.51 5.90
C GLY A 238 3.79 1.56 6.54
N PHE A 239 4.97 1.82 5.97
CA PHE A 239 5.94 2.79 6.51
C PHE A 239 5.71 4.22 6.04
N PHE A 240 5.04 4.41 4.90
CA PHE A 240 4.76 5.71 4.30
C PHE A 240 3.27 5.87 4.01
N SER A 241 2.81 7.11 4.08
CA SER A 241 1.67 7.59 3.32
C SER A 241 2.21 8.38 2.14
N ASP A 242 1.84 7.98 0.92
CA ASP A 242 2.31 8.61 -0.31
C ASP A 242 1.18 9.38 -1.02
N SER A 243 1.48 10.60 -1.45
CA SER A 243 0.52 11.45 -2.20
C SER A 243 0.57 11.23 -3.71
N TYR A 244 1.70 10.72 -4.24
CA TYR A 244 1.95 10.63 -5.69
C TYR A 244 2.21 9.21 -6.17
N LYS A 245 2.27 8.24 -5.26
CA LYS A 245 2.61 6.86 -5.57
C LYS A 245 1.70 5.93 -4.78
N CYS A 246 1.60 4.72 -5.29
CA CYS A 246 0.97 3.63 -4.55
C CYS A 246 1.99 3.00 -3.61
N GLU A 247 1.51 2.50 -2.48
CA GLU A 247 2.36 1.80 -1.52
C GLU A 247 2.95 0.50 -2.10
N ASP A 248 4.16 0.18 -1.67
CA ASP A 248 4.82 -1.08 -1.96
C ASP A 248 4.65 -2.08 -0.81
N ILE A 249 4.56 -3.36 -1.16
CA ILE A 249 4.63 -4.48 -0.22
C ILE A 249 5.94 -5.23 -0.44
N ASP A 250 6.89 -5.09 0.47
CA ASP A 250 8.18 -5.76 0.39
C ASP A 250 8.08 -7.23 0.83
N PHE A 251 8.74 -8.13 0.09
CA PHE A 251 8.97 -9.50 0.54
C PHE A 251 10.22 -9.55 1.43
N LEU A 252 10.10 -10.18 2.60
CA LEU A 252 11.20 -10.44 3.53
C LEU A 252 12.12 -11.55 2.99
N LYS A 253 12.94 -11.19 2.01
CA LYS A 253 14.00 -12.02 1.43
C LYS A 253 15.08 -11.15 0.77
N LEU A 254 16.22 -11.78 0.48
CA LEU A 254 17.28 -11.22 -0.36
C LEU A 254 17.40 -12.03 -1.68
N PRO A 255 17.68 -11.37 -2.83
CA PRO A 255 17.67 -9.92 -3.02
C PRO A 255 16.26 -9.32 -2.83
N GLN A 256 16.20 -8.03 -2.52
CA GLN A 256 14.94 -7.32 -2.28
C GLN A 256 14.02 -7.42 -3.50
N SER A 257 12.75 -7.64 -3.22
CA SER A 257 11.67 -7.57 -4.21
C SER A 257 10.36 -7.37 -3.47
N GLY A 258 9.36 -6.84 -4.16
CA GLY A 258 8.04 -6.63 -3.58
C GLY A 258 6.92 -6.70 -4.61
N ILE A 259 5.76 -6.23 -4.21
CA ILE A 259 4.61 -5.97 -5.07
C ILE A 259 4.30 -4.48 -4.96
N LEU A 260 4.34 -3.78 -6.10
CA LEU A 260 3.77 -2.44 -6.20
C LEU A 260 2.25 -2.57 -6.25
N ILE A 261 1.55 -1.97 -5.29
CA ILE A 261 0.08 -1.95 -5.30
C ILE A 261 -0.39 -1.10 -6.48
N SER A 262 -1.38 -1.59 -7.23
CA SER A 262 -2.05 -0.78 -8.24
C SER A 262 -3.10 0.09 -7.56
N CYS A 263 -2.95 1.41 -7.65
CA CYS A 263 -3.89 2.40 -7.13
C CYS A 263 -4.12 3.50 -8.18
N ASP A 264 -5.21 4.24 -8.04
CA ASP A 264 -5.44 5.45 -8.81
C ASP A 264 -4.80 6.64 -8.07
N ASN A 265 -3.71 7.16 -8.62
CA ASN A 265 -2.95 8.29 -8.06
C ASN A 265 -3.10 9.56 -8.91
N ARG A 266 -4.20 9.67 -9.69
CA ARG A 266 -4.54 10.90 -10.42
C ARG A 266 -4.98 11.97 -9.43
N GLY A 267 -4.00 12.63 -8.80
CA GLY A 267 -4.17 13.83 -7.98
C GLY A 267 -4.32 15.09 -8.80
#